data_AF-A0A7Y4Y6B3-F1
#
_entry.id   AF-A0A7Y4Y6B3-F1
#
_cell.length_a   1.000
_cell.length_b   1.000
_cell.length_c   1.000
_cell.angle_alpha   90.00
_cell.angle_beta   90.00
_cell.angle_gamma   90.00
#
_symmetry.space_group_name_H-M   'P 1'
#
loop_
_entity.id
_entity.type
_entity.pdbx_description
1 polymer ?
#
loop_
_entity_poly.entity_id
_entity_poly.type
_entity_poly.pdbx_seq_one_letter_code
_entity_poly.pdbx_strand_id
1 'polypeptide(L)'
;MDTNDRRRMSGDFGGSGGNSGRSDSDHSLSSMSQVKRTPMFQQDYARIDALMRDKHAVMGHLSGLNELVGQGVKLKDALYRTEQQHGFAPEIERLQGGLYSSGEFMGIVGSGRMFKDRSAAPDHGEYTHRLQWHAVAKDMESNPQHYTAKTASDLYRGLATRYQHGQTAKYNWMSLFDHNDNTGDYRQAETLTSDLKQNMQLPALQKSLLVEHSKRQKLGMLGAYKKGADRNQYVQMMQSMEIHKYDAFLAPEHMPSPRQEGQQPSTKAFAPIALVKGSLKKTDL
;
A
#
# COMPACT_ATOMS: atom_id res chain seq x y z
N MET A 1 -4.82 -76.75 18.14
CA MET A 1 -5.77 -76.60 19.26
C MET A 1 -6.18 -75.13 19.26
N ASP A 2 -6.88 -74.66 18.23
CA ASP A 2 -8.34 -74.79 17.99
C ASP A 2 -9.12 -74.08 19.11
N THR A 3 -10.00 -73.09 18.89
CA THR A 3 -11.11 -72.95 17.93
C THR A 3 -11.53 -71.46 17.79
N ASN A 4 -11.96 -70.95 16.62
CA ASN A 4 -13.37 -70.69 16.15
C ASN A 4 -14.29 -69.95 17.17
N ASP A 5 -15.19 -69.02 16.84
CA ASP A 5 -15.98 -68.81 15.62
C ASP A 5 -16.77 -67.47 15.62
N ARG A 6 -16.96 -66.90 14.42
CA ARG A 6 -18.09 -66.11 13.82
C ARG A 6 -19.14 -65.35 14.67
N ARG A 7 -19.49 -64.12 14.21
CA ARG A 7 -20.73 -63.81 13.43
C ARG A 7 -20.83 -62.35 12.97
N ARG A 8 -21.79 -62.13 12.07
CA ARG A 8 -21.93 -61.17 10.96
C ARG A 8 -23.13 -60.21 11.20
N MET A 9 -23.21 -59.16 10.38
CA MET A 9 -24.37 -58.35 9.92
C MET A 9 -24.37 -56.88 10.40
N SER A 10 -24.14 -55.89 9.55
CA SER A 10 -25.04 -55.24 8.54
C SER A 10 -25.92 -54.15 9.13
N GLY A 11 -25.91 -52.94 8.55
CA GLY A 11 -26.96 -51.95 8.78
C GLY A 11 -26.57 -50.51 8.47
N ASP A 12 -26.97 -50.05 7.28
CA ASP A 12 -26.98 -48.67 6.80
C ASP A 12 -27.57 -47.66 7.81
N PHE A 13 -26.96 -46.46 7.88
CA PHE A 13 -27.63 -45.26 8.38
C PHE A 13 -27.57 -44.16 7.31
N GLY A 14 -28.65 -44.06 6.55
CA GLY A 14 -28.97 -42.90 5.73
C GLY A 14 -29.52 -41.77 6.61
N GLY A 15 -28.75 -40.70 6.75
CA GLY A 15 -29.20 -39.42 7.31
C GLY A 15 -29.57 -38.48 6.17
N SER A 16 -30.86 -38.32 5.90
CA SER A 16 -31.36 -37.31 4.94
C SER A 16 -31.64 -36.01 5.68
N GLY A 17 -30.87 -34.97 5.34
CA GLY A 17 -30.92 -33.64 5.92
C GLY A 17 -32.05 -32.78 5.36
N GLY A 18 -32.66 -32.00 6.25
CA GLY A 18 -33.53 -30.89 5.92
C GLY A 18 -32.74 -29.60 5.67
N ASN A 19 -33.11 -28.93 4.59
CA ASN A 19 -33.36 -27.48 4.45
C ASN A 19 -32.34 -26.47 5.03
N SER A 20 -31.70 -25.69 4.15
CA SER A 20 -31.62 -24.22 4.24
C SER A 20 -30.61 -23.65 3.22
N GLY A 21 -30.88 -22.43 2.74
CA GLY A 21 -29.82 -21.47 2.47
C GLY A 21 -29.51 -21.18 0.99
N ARG A 22 -30.16 -20.14 0.48
CA ARG A 22 -29.63 -19.26 -0.57
C ARG A 22 -28.31 -18.61 -0.13
N SER A 23 -27.33 -18.52 -1.04
CA SER A 23 -26.40 -17.39 -1.27
C SER A 23 -25.21 -17.92 -2.10
N ASP A 24 -25.04 -17.50 -3.35
CA ASP A 24 -24.40 -16.26 -3.82
C ASP A 24 -22.94 -16.49 -4.24
N SER A 25 -22.72 -16.25 -5.54
CA SER A 25 -21.48 -15.75 -6.14
C SER A 25 -20.17 -16.47 -5.80
N ASP A 26 -19.93 -17.56 -6.54
CA ASP A 26 -18.59 -18.08 -6.81
C ASP A 26 -17.81 -17.06 -7.65
N HIS A 27 -17.13 -16.13 -6.99
CA HIS A 27 -16.01 -15.43 -7.61
C HIS A 27 -14.83 -16.38 -7.66
N SER A 28 -14.80 -17.16 -8.74
CA SER A 28 -13.64 -17.91 -9.21
C SER A 28 -12.43 -16.96 -9.31
N LEU A 29 -11.67 -16.88 -8.21
CA LEU A 29 -10.30 -16.38 -8.24
C LEU A 29 -9.54 -17.39 -9.10
N SER A 30 -9.30 -16.99 -10.35
CA SER A 30 -8.44 -17.72 -11.28
C SER A 30 -7.25 -18.27 -10.53
N SER A 31 -7.08 -19.59 -10.65
CA SER A 31 -5.93 -20.36 -10.17
C SER A 31 -4.64 -19.61 -10.49
N MET A 32 -4.17 -18.80 -9.53
CA MET A 32 -2.81 -18.26 -9.58
C MET A 32 -1.90 -19.47 -9.47
N SER A 33 -1.23 -19.79 -10.57
CA SER A 33 -0.30 -20.91 -10.68
C SER A 33 0.61 -20.94 -9.44
N GLN A 34 0.65 -22.06 -8.74
CA GLN A 34 1.58 -22.25 -7.62
C GLN A 34 3.01 -22.10 -8.15
N VAL A 35 3.58 -20.90 -7.98
CA VAL A 35 5.00 -20.67 -8.24
C VAL A 35 5.74 -21.43 -7.15
N LYS A 36 6.26 -22.62 -7.50
CA LYS A 36 7.29 -23.30 -6.69
C LYS A 36 8.35 -22.26 -6.36
N ARG A 37 8.77 -22.18 -5.09
CA ARG A 37 9.92 -21.35 -4.69
C ARG A 37 11.04 -21.62 -5.68
N THR A 38 11.35 -20.68 -6.56
CA THR A 38 12.70 -20.66 -7.13
C THR A 38 13.59 -20.35 -5.93
N PRO A 39 14.57 -21.22 -5.58
CA PRO A 39 15.51 -20.99 -4.47
C PRO A 39 16.16 -19.60 -4.50
N MET A 40 16.21 -19.00 -5.69
CA MET A 40 16.68 -17.65 -6.01
C MET A 40 16.14 -16.54 -5.09
N PHE A 41 14.82 -16.47 -4.81
CA PHE A 41 14.29 -15.34 -4.04
C PHE A 41 14.65 -15.39 -2.55
N GLN A 42 14.99 -16.55 -1.99
CA GLN A 42 15.38 -16.63 -0.57
C GLN A 42 16.70 -15.92 -0.31
N GLN A 43 17.66 -16.03 -1.23
CA GLN A 43 18.94 -15.33 -1.14
C GLN A 43 18.73 -13.81 -1.21
N ASP A 44 17.89 -13.35 -2.14
CA ASP A 44 17.60 -11.93 -2.31
C ASP A 44 16.90 -11.35 -1.06
N TYR A 45 15.98 -12.08 -0.43
CA TYR A 45 15.35 -11.65 0.82
C TYR A 45 16.31 -11.68 2.02
N ALA A 46 17.22 -12.66 2.09
CA ALA A 46 18.28 -12.64 3.10
C ALA A 46 19.20 -11.43 2.93
N ARG A 47 19.48 -11.04 1.68
CA ARG A 47 20.23 -9.82 1.38
C ARG A 47 19.49 -8.55 1.80
N ILE A 48 18.18 -8.48 1.54
CA ILE A 48 17.33 -7.38 2.03
C ILE A 48 17.31 -7.33 3.56
N ASP A 49 17.16 -8.47 4.24
CA ASP A 49 17.19 -8.54 5.71
C ASP A 49 18.53 -8.01 6.26
N ALA A 50 19.65 -8.44 5.66
CA ALA A 50 20.98 -7.96 6.02
C ALA A 50 21.13 -6.44 5.79
N LEU A 51 20.64 -5.92 4.65
CA LEU A 51 20.65 -4.50 4.35
C LEU A 51 19.85 -3.69 5.38
N MET A 52 18.64 -4.12 5.72
CA MET A 52 17.77 -3.41 6.67
C MET A 52 18.31 -3.45 8.12
N ARG A 53 19.22 -4.38 8.44
CA ARG A 53 19.98 -4.38 9.70
C ARG A 53 21.15 -3.39 9.69
N ASP A 54 21.71 -3.09 8.53
CA ASP A 54 22.79 -2.11 8.36
C ASP A 54 22.23 -0.69 8.17
N LYS A 55 22.02 0.00 9.29
CA LYS A 55 21.52 1.38 9.29
C LYS A 55 22.40 2.33 8.46
N HIS A 56 23.71 2.16 8.51
CA HIS A 56 24.64 3.04 7.81
C HIS A 56 24.50 2.85 6.30
N ALA A 57 24.43 1.61 5.82
CA ALA A 57 24.20 1.32 4.40
C ALA A 57 22.88 1.91 3.90
N VAL A 58 21.78 1.73 4.66
CA VAL A 58 20.47 2.31 4.29
C VAL A 58 20.54 3.83 4.22
N MET A 59 21.14 4.50 5.21
CA MET A 59 21.30 5.96 5.18
C MET A 59 22.17 6.42 4.00
N GLY A 60 23.23 5.68 3.67
CA GLY A 60 24.04 5.90 2.48
C GLY A 60 23.22 5.82 1.20
N HIS A 61 22.35 4.82 1.07
CA HIS A 61 21.46 4.66 -0.08
C HIS A 61 20.36 5.72 -0.17
N LEU A 62 20.02 6.40 0.93
CA LEU A 62 19.08 7.53 0.96
C LEU A 62 19.74 8.88 0.67
N SER A 63 21.07 8.96 0.59
CA SER A 63 21.80 10.23 0.37
C SER A 63 21.45 10.89 -0.97
N GLY A 64 21.39 10.13 -2.06
CA GLY A 64 21.00 10.66 -3.38
C GLY A 64 19.56 11.17 -3.41
N LEU A 65 18.65 10.56 -2.63
CA LEU A 65 17.29 11.07 -2.46
C LEU A 65 17.29 12.41 -1.73
N ASN A 66 18.10 12.55 -0.68
CA ASN A 66 18.28 13.79 0.05
C ASN A 66 18.82 14.92 -0.84
N GLU A 67 19.79 14.64 -1.72
CA GLU A 67 20.32 15.61 -2.67
C GLU A 67 19.25 16.13 -3.63
N LEU A 68 18.48 15.23 -4.24
CA LEU A 68 17.37 15.61 -5.14
C LEU A 68 16.33 16.50 -4.44
N VAL A 69 15.96 16.13 -3.21
CA VAL A 69 15.02 16.94 -2.41
C VAL A 69 15.63 18.28 -2.02
N GLY A 70 16.93 18.33 -1.73
CA GLY A 70 17.68 19.57 -1.47
C GLY A 70 17.71 20.52 -2.68
N GLN A 71 17.65 19.98 -3.89
CA GLN A 71 17.52 20.74 -5.14
C GLN A 71 16.07 21.19 -5.43
N GLY A 72 15.13 20.94 -4.52
CA GLY A 72 13.73 21.36 -4.66
C GLY A 72 12.83 20.34 -5.37
N VAL A 73 13.33 19.14 -5.70
CA VAL A 73 12.47 18.06 -6.20
C VAL A 73 11.55 17.60 -5.07
N LYS A 74 10.25 17.45 -5.33
CA LYS A 74 9.32 16.94 -4.32
C LYS A 74 9.67 15.48 -4.00
N LEU A 75 9.59 15.10 -2.71
CA LEU A 75 9.91 13.74 -2.26
C LEU A 75 9.19 12.66 -3.06
N LYS A 76 7.88 12.81 -3.30
CA LYS A 76 7.09 11.89 -4.12
C LYS A 76 7.68 11.71 -5.52
N ASP A 77 8.08 12.80 -6.17
CA ASP A 77 8.62 12.78 -7.53
C ASP A 77 10.02 12.16 -7.56
N ALA A 78 10.84 12.43 -6.55
CA ALA A 78 12.18 11.84 -6.41
C ALA A 78 12.12 10.32 -6.17
N LEU A 79 11.20 9.86 -5.30
CA LEU A 79 10.91 8.43 -5.11
C LEU A 79 10.41 7.80 -6.41
N TYR A 80 9.45 8.45 -7.08
CA TYR A 80 8.85 7.97 -8.32
C TYR A 80 9.88 7.74 -9.43
N ARG A 81 10.92 8.58 -9.54
CA ARG A 81 12.00 8.38 -10.51
C ARG A 81 12.72 7.05 -10.31
N THR A 82 13.06 6.72 -9.07
CA THR A 82 13.74 5.45 -8.74
C THR A 82 12.80 4.27 -8.94
N GLU A 83 11.54 4.42 -8.56
CA GLU A 83 10.49 3.42 -8.78
C GLU A 83 10.34 3.09 -10.27
N GLN A 84 10.31 4.09 -11.15
CA GLN A 84 10.24 3.88 -12.60
C GLN A 84 11.49 3.16 -13.14
N GLN A 85 12.68 3.54 -12.68
CA GLN A 85 13.94 2.89 -13.07
C GLN A 85 13.97 1.42 -12.69
N HIS A 86 13.34 1.05 -11.58
CA HIS A 86 13.27 -0.34 -11.09
C HIS A 86 12.00 -1.08 -11.52
N GLY A 87 11.23 -0.53 -12.46
CA GLY A 87 10.10 -1.21 -13.07
C GLY A 87 8.85 -1.30 -12.19
N PHE A 88 8.74 -0.47 -11.16
CA PHE A 88 7.50 -0.36 -10.39
C PHE A 88 6.41 0.28 -11.24
N ALA A 89 5.19 -0.23 -11.12
CA ALA A 89 4.02 0.35 -11.75
C ALA A 89 3.65 1.68 -11.06
N PRO A 90 2.97 2.60 -11.76
CA PRO A 90 2.59 3.89 -11.20
C PRO A 90 1.84 3.77 -9.88
N GLU A 91 2.18 4.66 -8.95
CA GLU A 91 1.59 4.75 -7.61
C GLU A 91 0.06 4.87 -7.69
N ILE A 92 -0.63 4.23 -6.75
CA ILE A 92 -2.06 4.44 -6.55
C ILE A 92 -2.24 5.72 -5.73
N GLU A 93 -2.60 6.84 -6.37
CA GLU A 93 -2.73 8.15 -5.70
C GLU A 93 -3.85 8.21 -4.63
N ARG A 94 -4.78 7.25 -4.59
CA ARG A 94 -5.90 7.27 -3.64
C ARG A 94 -6.41 5.87 -3.29
N LEU A 95 -6.67 5.69 -1.99
CA LEU A 95 -7.95 5.17 -1.55
C LEU A 95 -8.64 6.21 -0.67
N GLN A 96 -9.95 6.21 -0.58
CA GLN A 96 -10.64 6.95 0.48
C GLN A 96 -10.59 6.10 1.76
N GLY A 97 -10.01 6.64 2.83
CA GLY A 97 -10.36 6.29 4.21
C GLY A 97 -10.17 4.88 4.81
N GLY A 98 -9.69 3.86 4.09
CA GLY A 98 -9.54 2.49 4.66
C GLY A 98 -8.11 1.93 4.69
N LEU A 99 -7.89 0.96 5.59
CA LEU A 99 -6.82 -0.03 5.58
C LEU A 99 -7.05 -1.02 4.43
N TYR A 100 -5.99 -1.52 3.80
CA TYR A 100 -6.11 -2.59 2.81
C TYR A 100 -6.49 -3.90 3.50
N SER A 101 -7.48 -4.61 2.97
CA SER A 101 -7.62 -6.04 3.26
C SER A 101 -6.36 -6.78 2.80
N SER A 102 -6.10 -7.96 3.36
CA SER A 102 -4.96 -8.77 2.92
C SER A 102 -5.03 -9.10 1.42
N GLY A 103 -6.23 -9.28 0.85
CA GLY A 103 -6.39 -9.50 -0.60
C GLY A 103 -6.01 -8.28 -1.45
N GLU A 104 -6.44 -7.09 -1.05
CA GLU A 104 -6.11 -5.84 -1.75
C GLU A 104 -4.62 -5.51 -1.67
N PHE A 105 -4.03 -5.65 -0.48
CA PHE A 105 -2.59 -5.49 -0.28
C PHE A 105 -1.81 -6.42 -1.22
N MET A 106 -2.22 -7.68 -1.31
CA MET A 106 -1.61 -8.67 -2.19
C MET A 106 -1.75 -8.33 -3.67
N GLY A 107 -2.93 -7.83 -4.08
CA GLY A 107 -3.13 -7.35 -5.44
C GLY A 107 -2.21 -6.18 -5.79
N ILE A 108 -2.03 -5.24 -4.85
CA ILE A 108 -1.15 -4.08 -5.03
C ILE A 108 0.31 -4.52 -5.15
N VAL A 109 0.80 -5.30 -4.18
CA VAL A 109 2.18 -5.79 -4.16
C VAL A 109 2.46 -6.65 -5.40
N GLY A 110 1.57 -7.59 -5.72
CA GLY A 110 1.70 -8.47 -6.89
C GLY A 110 1.64 -7.73 -8.23
N SER A 111 0.97 -6.58 -8.28
CA SER A 111 0.95 -5.71 -9.47
C SER A 111 2.20 -4.81 -9.59
N GLY A 112 3.12 -4.83 -8.62
CA GLY A 112 4.31 -4.01 -8.63
C GLY A 112 4.05 -2.54 -8.31
N ARG A 113 2.90 -2.20 -7.69
CA ARG A 113 2.52 -0.82 -7.39
C ARG A 113 2.94 -0.42 -5.99
N MET A 114 3.62 0.72 -5.88
CA MET A 114 3.89 1.36 -4.58
C MET A 114 2.64 2.05 -4.05
N PHE A 115 2.55 2.16 -2.72
CA PHE A 115 1.45 2.79 -2.02
C PHE A 115 2.00 3.69 -0.90
N LYS A 116 1.16 4.61 -0.42
CA LYS A 116 1.42 5.37 0.80
C LYS A 116 1.02 4.59 2.02
N ASP A 117 1.84 4.64 3.05
CA ASP A 117 1.60 3.89 4.29
C ASP A 117 0.37 4.47 5.01
N ARG A 118 -0.60 3.60 5.24
CA ARG A 118 -1.82 3.88 6.00
C ARG A 118 -1.77 3.08 7.30
N SER A 119 -1.44 3.75 8.39
CA SER A 119 -1.70 3.28 9.77
C SER A 119 -1.19 1.88 10.17
N ALA A 120 0.11 1.62 10.12
CA ALA A 120 0.74 0.68 11.05
C ALA A 120 0.85 1.27 12.49
N ALA A 121 1.20 2.54 12.65
CA ALA A 121 1.23 3.29 13.91
C ALA A 121 1.08 4.82 13.69
N PRO A 122 0.86 5.65 14.73
CA PRO A 122 0.91 7.11 14.61
C PRO A 122 2.27 7.65 14.14
N ASP A 123 3.33 6.86 14.32
CA ASP A 123 4.72 7.33 14.24
C ASP A 123 5.44 6.98 12.94
N HIS A 124 4.98 5.99 12.17
CA HIS A 124 5.55 5.68 10.85
C HIS A 124 5.00 6.63 9.78
N GLY A 125 5.89 7.17 8.93
CA GLY A 125 5.55 8.18 7.92
C GLY A 125 4.81 7.60 6.70
N GLU A 126 4.22 8.45 5.85
CA GLU A 126 3.47 8.01 4.65
C GLU A 126 4.32 7.32 3.58
N TYR A 127 5.63 7.52 3.61
CA TYR A 127 6.55 7.09 2.56
C TYR A 127 7.57 6.09 3.10
N THR A 128 7.36 5.51 4.28
CA THR A 128 8.39 4.72 4.97
C THR A 128 8.74 3.46 4.20
N HIS A 129 7.75 2.69 3.76
CA HIS A 129 8.01 1.52 2.95
C HIS A 129 8.56 1.89 1.57
N ARG A 130 8.18 3.05 1.02
CA ARG A 130 8.78 3.57 -0.21
C ARG A 130 10.27 3.92 -0.01
N LEU A 131 10.65 4.42 1.16
CA LEU A 131 12.05 4.69 1.50
C LEU A 131 12.84 3.39 1.68
N GLN A 132 12.29 2.38 2.35
CA GLN A 132 12.92 1.06 2.46
C GLN A 132 13.15 0.45 1.07
N TRP A 133 12.15 0.48 0.20
CA TRP A 133 12.28 -0.03 -1.17
C TRP A 133 13.19 0.82 -2.05
N HIS A 134 13.27 2.13 -1.81
CA HIS A 134 14.28 2.98 -2.44
C HIS A 134 15.69 2.52 -2.06
N ALA A 135 15.95 2.26 -0.78
CA ALA A 135 17.24 1.77 -0.32
C ALA A 135 17.58 0.40 -0.94
N VAL A 136 16.60 -0.52 -1.04
CA VAL A 136 16.78 -1.80 -1.74
C VAL A 136 17.13 -1.59 -3.21
N ALA A 137 16.42 -0.71 -3.91
CA ALA A 137 16.69 -0.38 -5.31
C ALA A 137 18.12 0.16 -5.51
N LYS A 138 18.60 1.03 -4.60
CA LYS A 138 19.97 1.57 -4.65
C LYS A 138 21.04 0.55 -4.26
N ASP A 139 20.75 -0.37 -3.34
CA ASP A 139 21.65 -1.49 -3.07
C ASP A 139 21.77 -2.40 -4.28
N MET A 140 20.66 -2.70 -4.96
CA MET A 140 20.67 -3.49 -6.20
C MET A 140 21.45 -2.81 -7.34
N GLU A 141 21.32 -1.50 -7.50
CA GLU A 141 22.14 -0.73 -8.46
C GLU A 141 23.64 -0.82 -8.14
N SER A 142 23.99 -0.75 -6.86
CA SER A 142 25.38 -0.76 -6.40
C SER A 142 25.98 -2.17 -6.39
N ASN A 143 25.15 -3.19 -6.22
CA ASN A 143 25.55 -4.58 -5.96
C ASN A 143 24.77 -5.59 -6.82
N PRO A 144 24.65 -5.42 -8.16
CA PRO A 144 23.78 -6.25 -8.99
C PRO A 144 24.15 -7.74 -8.94
N GLN A 145 25.43 -8.07 -8.74
CA GLN A 145 25.92 -9.45 -8.62
C GLN A 145 25.43 -10.19 -7.37
N HIS A 146 24.92 -9.47 -6.36
CA HIS A 146 24.41 -10.06 -5.13
C HIS A 146 22.91 -10.36 -5.18
N TYR A 147 22.26 -10.02 -6.28
CA TYR A 147 20.83 -10.23 -6.49
C TYR A 147 20.58 -11.13 -7.68
N THR A 148 19.61 -12.02 -7.53
CA THR A 148 19.16 -12.89 -8.61
C THR A 148 18.02 -12.25 -9.42
N ALA A 149 17.20 -11.43 -8.78
CA ALA A 149 16.21 -10.59 -9.43
C ALA A 149 16.85 -9.46 -10.24
N LYS A 150 16.23 -9.11 -11.37
CA LYS A 150 16.74 -8.07 -12.27
C LYS A 150 16.45 -6.67 -11.77
N THR A 151 15.32 -6.48 -11.09
CA THR A 151 14.92 -5.18 -10.54
C THR A 151 14.31 -5.31 -9.14
N ALA A 152 14.27 -4.21 -8.40
CA ALA A 152 13.59 -4.19 -7.10
C ALA A 152 12.09 -4.48 -7.22
N SER A 153 11.44 -4.12 -8.33
CA SER A 153 10.03 -4.48 -8.56
C SER A 153 9.82 -5.99 -8.72
N ASP A 154 10.78 -6.73 -9.29
CA ASP A 154 10.70 -8.20 -9.34
C ASP A 154 10.66 -8.82 -7.93
N LEU A 155 11.52 -8.34 -7.03
CA LEU A 155 11.53 -8.77 -5.62
C LEU A 155 10.24 -8.36 -4.90
N TYR A 156 9.80 -7.13 -5.10
CA TYR A 156 8.56 -6.61 -4.52
C TYR A 156 7.36 -7.45 -4.93
N ARG A 157 7.18 -7.72 -6.23
CA ARG A 157 6.11 -8.61 -6.73
C ARG A 157 6.25 -10.03 -6.20
N GLY A 158 7.49 -10.50 -6.06
CA GLY A 158 7.82 -11.78 -5.45
C GLY A 158 7.25 -11.93 -4.04
N LEU A 159 7.13 -10.84 -3.27
CA LEU A 159 6.51 -10.89 -1.94
C LEU A 159 5.08 -11.39 -2.02
N ALA A 160 4.29 -10.98 -3.02
CA ALA A 160 2.89 -11.40 -3.18
C ALA A 160 2.69 -12.86 -3.62
N THR A 161 3.75 -13.62 -3.89
CA THR A 161 3.61 -15.04 -4.25
C THR A 161 3.29 -15.89 -3.03
N ARG A 162 2.26 -16.75 -3.12
CA ARG A 162 1.92 -17.71 -2.06
C ARG A 162 2.93 -18.85 -2.07
N TYR A 163 3.54 -19.15 -0.93
CA TYR A 163 4.42 -20.30 -0.82
C TYR A 163 3.65 -21.61 -0.66
N GLN A 164 4.23 -22.69 -1.20
CA GLN A 164 3.70 -24.06 -1.13
C GLN A 164 3.51 -24.62 0.30
N HIS A 165 3.91 -23.89 1.34
CA HIS A 165 3.77 -24.29 2.75
C HIS A 165 2.93 -23.32 3.58
N GLY A 166 2.02 -22.56 2.97
CA GLY A 166 1.06 -21.73 3.69
C GLY A 166 1.62 -20.42 4.28
N GLN A 167 2.93 -20.17 4.14
CA GLN A 167 3.48 -18.83 4.39
C GLN A 167 2.96 -17.86 3.31
N THR A 168 2.17 -16.89 3.76
CA THR A 168 1.64 -15.82 2.93
C THR A 168 2.69 -14.72 2.80
N ALA A 169 2.64 -13.96 1.70
CA ALA A 169 3.39 -12.72 1.51
C ALA A 169 3.44 -11.78 2.71
N LYS A 170 2.34 -11.75 3.48
CA LYS A 170 2.24 -10.99 4.72
C LYS A 170 3.40 -11.34 5.66
N TYR A 171 3.80 -12.61 5.75
CA TYR A 171 4.93 -13.03 6.57
C TYR A 171 6.28 -12.50 6.06
N ASN A 172 6.54 -12.54 4.75
CA ASN A 172 7.78 -11.98 4.23
C ASN A 172 7.83 -10.46 4.39
N TRP A 173 6.72 -9.79 4.09
CA TRP A 173 6.61 -8.34 4.30
C TRP A 173 6.86 -7.98 5.76
N MET A 174 6.16 -8.64 6.69
CA MET A 174 6.35 -8.44 8.13
C MET A 174 7.77 -8.75 8.58
N SER A 175 8.39 -9.81 8.06
CA SER A 175 9.76 -10.16 8.43
C SER A 175 10.80 -9.14 7.93
N LEU A 176 10.57 -8.49 6.79
CA LEU A 176 11.57 -7.64 6.14
C LEU A 176 11.37 -6.15 6.43
N PHE A 177 10.12 -5.68 6.57
CA PHE A 177 9.79 -4.25 6.56
C PHE A 177 8.81 -3.81 7.64
N ASP A 178 8.18 -4.75 8.35
CA ASP A 178 7.20 -4.52 9.44
C ASP A 178 7.51 -5.39 10.68
N HIS A 179 8.80 -5.48 11.03
CA HIS A 179 9.25 -6.36 12.10
C HIS A 179 8.91 -5.77 13.47
N ASN A 180 8.26 -6.56 14.32
CA ASN A 180 7.69 -6.12 15.60
C ASN A 180 8.57 -6.39 16.85
N ASP A 181 9.81 -6.86 16.69
CA ASP A 181 10.58 -7.45 17.81
C ASP A 181 11.52 -6.46 18.52
N ASN A 182 11.21 -5.17 18.47
CA ASN A 182 12.05 -4.06 18.99
C ASN A 182 13.55 -4.22 18.68
N THR A 183 13.85 -4.66 17.45
CA THR A 183 15.23 -4.98 17.01
C THR A 183 16.10 -3.74 16.90
N GLY A 184 15.49 -2.55 16.88
CA GLY A 184 16.19 -1.29 16.77
C GLY A 184 16.83 -1.07 15.41
N ASP A 185 16.41 -1.81 14.38
CA ASP A 185 16.90 -1.70 13.00
C ASP A 185 15.81 -1.25 12.01
N TYR A 186 16.15 -1.10 10.72
CA TYR A 186 15.25 -0.55 9.70
C TYR A 186 14.32 -1.58 9.06
N ARG A 187 14.27 -2.80 9.61
CA ARG A 187 13.14 -3.71 9.36
C ARG A 187 11.89 -3.25 10.09
N GLN A 188 12.03 -2.30 11.02
CA GLN A 188 10.93 -1.59 11.67
C GLN A 188 10.75 -0.22 11.02
N ALA A 189 9.59 0.01 10.43
CA ALA A 189 9.26 1.26 9.74
C ALA A 189 9.37 2.48 10.69
N GLU A 190 8.94 2.32 11.94
CA GLU A 190 8.99 3.34 12.98
C GLU A 190 10.43 3.75 13.30
N THR A 191 11.35 2.78 13.39
CA THR A 191 12.76 3.04 13.68
C THR A 191 13.41 3.84 12.57
N LEU A 192 13.19 3.48 11.30
CA LEU A 192 13.68 4.28 10.16
C LEU A 192 13.11 5.70 10.18
N THR A 193 11.80 5.83 10.41
CA THR A 193 11.15 7.13 10.45
C THR A 193 11.66 7.99 11.60
N SER A 194 11.82 7.41 12.79
CA SER A 194 12.35 8.09 13.97
C SER A 194 13.77 8.56 13.74
N ASP A 195 14.64 7.68 13.24
CA ASP A 195 16.02 8.04 12.93
C ASP A 195 16.07 9.14 11.88
N LEU A 196 15.29 9.07 10.79
CA LEU A 196 15.24 10.15 9.78
C LEU A 196 14.69 11.48 10.33
N LYS A 197 13.82 11.45 11.33
CA LYS A 197 13.31 12.65 12.00
C LYS A 197 14.35 13.27 12.95
N GLN A 198 15.27 12.49 13.50
CA GLN A 198 16.28 12.93 14.46
C GLN A 198 17.66 13.16 13.83
N ASN A 199 17.96 12.50 12.71
CA ASN A 199 19.27 12.48 12.09
C ASN A 199 19.50 13.72 11.22
N MET A 200 20.56 14.49 11.54
CA MET A 200 20.97 15.67 10.79
C MET A 200 21.76 15.36 9.50
N GLN A 201 22.10 14.10 9.23
CA GLN A 201 22.88 13.71 8.05
C GLN A 201 22.10 13.88 6.73
N LEU A 202 20.77 13.77 6.77
CA LEU A 202 19.90 13.89 5.58
C LEU A 202 18.87 15.03 5.78
N PRO A 203 19.33 16.29 5.91
CA PRO A 203 18.49 17.39 6.39
C PRO A 203 17.37 17.78 5.43
N ALA A 204 17.57 17.67 4.12
CA ALA A 204 16.54 17.99 3.14
C ALA A 204 15.43 16.93 3.13
N LEU A 205 15.82 15.65 3.21
CA LEU A 205 14.89 14.53 3.35
C LEU A 205 14.11 14.63 4.66
N GLN A 206 14.78 14.87 5.79
CA GLN A 206 14.17 15.11 7.10
C GLN A 206 13.11 16.22 7.01
N LYS A 207 13.48 17.39 6.49
CA LYS A 207 12.56 18.52 6.33
C LYS A 207 11.34 18.16 5.49
N SER A 208 11.54 17.44 4.38
CA SER A 208 10.44 17.03 3.51
C SER A 208 9.49 16.03 4.19
N LEU A 209 10.02 15.07 4.94
CA LEU A 209 9.22 14.10 5.71
C LEU A 209 8.42 14.78 6.81
N LEU A 210 9.00 15.77 7.51
CA LEU A 210 8.27 16.56 8.51
C LEU A 210 7.10 17.33 7.88
N VAL A 211 7.30 17.94 6.71
CA VAL A 211 6.23 18.63 5.96
C VAL A 211 5.10 17.67 5.60
N GLU A 212 5.41 16.50 5.06
CA GLU A 212 4.39 15.50 4.70
C GLU A 212 3.66 14.95 5.94
N HIS A 213 4.38 14.74 7.04
CA HIS A 213 3.78 14.32 8.31
C HIS A 213 2.83 15.39 8.87
N SER A 214 3.22 16.67 8.86
CA SER A 214 2.34 17.77 9.29
C SER A 214 1.10 17.89 8.40
N LYS A 215 1.22 17.71 7.08
CA LYS A 215 0.06 17.69 6.17
C LYS A 215 -0.91 16.57 6.54
N ARG A 216 -0.40 15.37 6.82
CA ARG A 216 -1.20 14.22 7.26
C ARG A 216 -1.93 14.52 8.57
N GLN A 217 -1.24 15.03 9.58
CA GLN A 217 -1.86 15.37 10.87
C GLN A 217 -3.02 16.36 10.66
N LYS A 218 -2.82 17.41 9.85
CA LYS A 218 -3.89 18.36 9.50
C LYS A 218 -5.05 17.68 8.76
N LEU A 219 -4.79 16.80 7.79
CA LEU A 219 -5.83 16.03 7.09
C LEU A 219 -6.58 15.06 8.02
N GLY A 220 -5.89 14.44 8.98
CA GLY A 220 -6.48 13.58 10.00
C GLY A 220 -7.44 14.35 10.90
N MET A 221 -7.02 15.55 11.35
CA MET A 221 -7.90 16.47 12.08
C MET A 221 -9.12 16.86 11.23
N LEU A 222 -8.94 17.22 9.94
CA LEU A 222 -10.06 17.53 9.02
C LEU A 222 -11.06 16.37 8.91
N GLY A 223 -10.57 15.13 8.89
CA GLY A 223 -11.40 13.92 8.88
C GLY A 223 -12.23 13.75 10.16
N ALA A 224 -11.68 14.14 11.32
CA ALA A 224 -12.42 14.18 12.58
C ALA A 224 -13.48 15.29 12.59
N TYR A 225 -13.15 16.48 12.05
CA TYR A 225 -14.11 17.59 11.91
C TYR A 225 -15.31 17.22 11.04
N LYS A 226 -15.07 16.52 9.92
CA LYS A 226 -16.14 16.04 9.02
C LYS A 226 -17.10 15.04 9.69
N LYS A 227 -16.70 14.41 10.79
CA LYS A 227 -17.49 13.42 11.54
C LYS A 227 -18.25 14.00 12.75
N GLY A 228 -18.19 15.32 13.01
CA GLY A 228 -19.04 15.91 14.05
C GLY A 228 -18.58 17.22 14.71
N ALA A 229 -17.64 17.97 14.13
CA ALA A 229 -17.27 19.29 14.67
C ALA A 229 -17.56 20.43 13.69
N ASP A 230 -17.70 21.63 14.26
CA ASP A 230 -18.21 22.85 13.63
C ASP A 230 -17.64 23.08 12.22
N ARG A 231 -18.54 23.17 11.24
CA ARG A 231 -18.26 23.43 9.81
C ARG A 231 -17.33 24.63 9.62
N ASN A 232 -17.41 25.64 10.48
CA ASN A 232 -16.57 26.84 10.38
C ASN A 232 -15.10 26.55 10.69
N GLN A 233 -14.82 25.66 11.64
CA GLN A 233 -13.44 25.24 11.96
C GLN A 233 -12.83 24.41 10.83
N TYR A 234 -13.64 23.56 10.17
CA TYR A 234 -13.23 22.82 8.98
C TYR A 234 -12.83 23.75 7.81
N VAL A 235 -13.63 24.80 7.55
CA VAL A 235 -13.36 25.77 6.46
C VAL A 235 -12.10 26.58 6.73
N GLN A 236 -11.92 27.09 7.95
CA GLN A 236 -10.70 27.83 8.33
C GLN A 236 -9.44 26.96 8.20
N MET A 237 -9.53 25.68 8.60
CA MET A 237 -8.39 24.77 8.52
C MET A 237 -8.05 24.39 7.06
N MET A 238 -9.04 24.19 6.20
CA MET A 238 -8.84 24.00 4.75
C MET A 238 -8.15 25.20 4.09
N GLN A 239 -8.56 26.42 4.44
CA GLN A 239 -7.96 27.67 3.94
C GLN A 239 -6.50 27.83 4.41
N SER A 240 -6.19 27.43 5.65
CA SER A 240 -4.82 27.48 6.20
C SER A 240 -3.82 26.49 5.59
N MET A 241 -4.30 25.52 4.80
CA MET A 241 -3.48 24.48 4.19
C MET A 241 -3.02 24.79 2.76
N GLU A 242 -3.30 25.99 2.23
CA GLU A 242 -3.02 26.39 0.83
C GLU A 242 -3.51 25.33 -0.18
N ILE A 243 -4.59 24.60 0.12
CA ILE A 243 -5.18 23.64 -0.83
C ILE A 243 -6.06 24.42 -1.82
N HIS A 244 -5.47 25.36 -2.55
CA HIS A 244 -6.14 26.16 -3.58
C HIS A 244 -6.67 25.33 -4.76
N LYS A 245 -6.40 24.02 -4.79
CA LYS A 245 -6.93 23.12 -5.82
C LYS A 245 -8.37 22.65 -5.58
N TYR A 246 -9.01 23.00 -4.46
CA TYR A 246 -10.42 22.68 -4.21
C TYR A 246 -11.37 23.89 -4.26
N ASP A 247 -10.87 25.11 -4.50
CA ASP A 247 -11.74 26.30 -4.63
C ASP A 247 -12.70 26.16 -5.82
N ALA A 248 -12.34 25.41 -6.86
CA ALA A 248 -13.23 25.11 -7.99
C ALA A 248 -14.35 24.10 -7.65
N PHE A 249 -14.22 23.30 -6.58
CA PHE A 249 -15.22 22.31 -6.17
C PHE A 249 -16.23 22.87 -5.15
N LEU A 250 -15.94 24.05 -4.59
CA LEU A 250 -16.82 24.76 -3.65
C LEU A 250 -17.48 25.98 -4.28
N ALA A 251 -17.33 26.17 -5.60
CA ALA A 251 -18.10 27.16 -6.34
C ALA A 251 -19.62 26.89 -6.12
N PRO A 252 -20.42 27.92 -5.77
CA PRO A 252 -21.85 27.76 -5.46
C PRO A 252 -22.68 27.12 -6.58
N GLU A 253 -22.16 27.06 -7.81
CA GLU A 253 -22.88 26.62 -9.00
C GLU A 253 -23.04 25.09 -9.15
N HIS A 254 -22.41 24.27 -8.30
CA HIS A 254 -22.47 22.80 -8.40
C HIS A 254 -23.08 22.09 -7.18
N MET A 255 -23.73 22.84 -6.28
CA MET A 255 -24.46 22.25 -5.15
C MET A 255 -25.97 22.18 -5.47
N PRO A 256 -26.63 21.02 -5.29
CA PRO A 256 -28.09 20.97 -5.33
C PRO A 256 -28.66 21.82 -4.19
N SER A 257 -29.65 22.66 -4.50
CA SER A 257 -30.32 23.53 -3.52
C SER A 257 -30.82 22.73 -2.31
N PRO A 258 -30.84 23.35 -1.11
CA PRO A 258 -31.41 22.72 0.08
C PRO A 258 -32.83 22.22 -0.21
N ARG A 259 -33.09 20.94 0.09
CA ARG A 259 -34.45 20.38 0.05
C ARG A 259 -35.32 21.18 1.02
N GLN A 260 -36.39 21.79 0.52
CA GLN A 260 -37.47 22.27 1.36
C GLN A 260 -38.15 21.06 2.01
N GLU A 261 -38.39 21.13 3.32
CA GLU A 261 -39.16 20.12 4.05
C GLU A 261 -40.54 19.94 3.38
N GLY A 262 -40.83 18.73 2.93
CA GLY A 262 -42.09 18.36 2.28
C GLY A 262 -41.99 17.79 0.86
N GLN A 263 -40.83 17.83 0.19
CA GLN A 263 -40.68 17.21 -1.13
C GLN A 263 -40.36 15.71 -1.07
N GLN A 264 -41.26 14.87 -1.58
CA GLN A 264 -41.01 13.45 -1.78
C GLN A 264 -39.90 13.19 -2.83
N PRO A 265 -39.13 12.09 -2.70
CA PRO A 265 -38.05 11.78 -3.61
C PRO A 265 -38.57 11.45 -5.03
N SER A 266 -38.07 12.19 -6.01
CA SER A 266 -38.26 11.90 -7.44
C SER A 266 -37.66 10.55 -7.81
N THR A 267 -38.43 9.69 -8.47
CA THR A 267 -38.03 8.37 -8.99
C THR A 267 -37.40 8.41 -10.38
N LYS A 268 -36.99 9.60 -10.88
CA LYS A 268 -36.36 9.68 -12.20
C LYS A 268 -34.96 9.08 -12.17
N ALA A 269 -34.80 7.96 -12.87
CA ALA A 269 -33.54 7.31 -13.14
C ALA A 269 -32.52 8.31 -13.73
N PHE A 270 -31.29 8.25 -13.23
CA PHE A 270 -30.18 9.04 -13.75
C PHE A 270 -29.92 8.67 -15.21
N ALA A 271 -29.94 9.67 -16.10
CA ALA A 271 -29.51 9.49 -17.48
C ALA A 271 -28.00 9.16 -17.50
N PRO A 272 -27.55 8.21 -18.34
CA PRO A 272 -26.14 7.87 -18.44
C PRO A 272 -25.34 9.06 -18.99
N ILE A 273 -24.25 9.40 -18.30
CA ILE A 273 -23.29 10.43 -18.70
C ILE A 273 -22.56 9.95 -19.96
N ALA A 274 -22.70 10.68 -21.06
CA ALA A 274 -21.93 10.44 -22.28
C ALA A 274 -20.45 10.80 -22.03
N LEU A 275 -19.58 9.78 -22.05
CA LEU A 275 -18.13 9.97 -22.10
C LEU A 275 -17.74 10.62 -23.43
N VAL A 276 -17.31 11.88 -23.37
CA VAL A 276 -16.68 12.57 -24.49
C VAL A 276 -15.34 11.91 -24.78
N LYS A 277 -15.24 11.19 -25.91
CA LYS A 277 -13.96 10.72 -26.45
C LYS A 277 -13.19 11.91 -27.00
N GLY A 278 -12.16 12.36 -26.28
CA GLY A 278 -11.18 13.32 -26.76
C GLY A 278 -10.21 12.65 -27.74
N SER A 279 -10.37 12.94 -29.03
CA SER A 279 -9.47 12.54 -30.10
C SER A 279 -8.17 13.37 -30.04
N LEU A 280 -7.04 12.74 -29.72
CA LEU A 280 -5.71 13.32 -29.95
C LEU A 280 -5.47 13.41 -31.46
N LYS A 281 -5.37 14.63 -32.00
CA LYS A 281 -4.91 14.86 -33.38
C LYS A 281 -3.38 14.75 -33.43
N LYS A 282 -2.89 13.89 -34.32
CA LYS A 282 -1.53 13.90 -34.85
C LYS A 282 -1.37 15.13 -35.75
N THR A 283 -0.89 16.24 -35.21
CA THR A 283 -0.10 17.26 -35.91
C THR A 283 0.32 18.26 -34.84
N ASP A 284 1.48 18.03 -34.25
CA ASP A 284 2.50 19.05 -34.00
C ASP A 284 3.79 18.26 -33.77
N LEU A 285 4.77 18.54 -34.65
CA LEU A 285 6.07 17.88 -34.80
C LEU A 285 6.94 18.00 -33.54
#